data_AF-A0A7G3ZG15-F1
#
_entry.id   AF-A0A7G3ZG15-F1
#
_cell.length_a   1.000
_cell.length_b   1.000
_cell.length_c   1.000
_cell.angle_alpha   90.00
_cell.angle_beta   90.00
_cell.angle_gamma   90.00
#
_symmetry.space_group_name_H-M   'P 1'
#
loop_
_entity.id
_entity.type
_entity.pdbx_description
1 polymer ?
#
loop_
_entity_poly.entity_id
_entity_poly.type
_entity_poly.pdbx_seq_one_letter_code
_entity_poly.pdbx_strand_id
1 'polypeptide(L)'
;MPSVAISTSQVRALLLSENRQTNVTTPMGNMMLEIQGDLEIPETSHADDRFSSHEGVDIVKFGLLHVNMETKSATLFIGKKQRLLGSVVKLDTPLGLLKFNHKSGTVEMQDIFSYKVIFKNRPLPIM
;
A
#
# COMPACT_ATOMS: atom_id res chain seq x y z
N MET A 1 -16.66 29.73 -0.30
CA MET A 1 -15.91 28.47 -0.48
C MET A 1 -16.59 27.41 0.38
N PRO A 2 -17.06 26.28 -0.19
CA PRO A 2 -17.62 25.21 0.62
C PRO A 2 -16.55 24.60 1.53
N SER A 3 -16.93 24.22 2.75
CA SER A 3 -16.06 23.55 3.72
C SER A 3 -16.78 22.37 4.35
N VAL A 4 -16.02 21.34 4.73
CA VAL A 4 -16.54 20.14 5.40
C VAL A 4 -15.51 19.65 6.42
N ALA A 5 -15.99 19.15 7.56
CA ALA A 5 -15.14 18.55 8.58
C ALA A 5 -14.68 17.14 8.17
N ILE A 6 -13.45 16.79 8.54
CA ILE A 6 -12.92 15.44 8.33
C ILE A 6 -13.40 14.54 9.47
N SER A 7 -14.13 13.48 9.14
CA SER A 7 -14.50 12.45 10.12
C SER A 7 -13.30 11.57 10.46
N THR A 8 -13.03 11.39 11.75
CA THR A 8 -11.95 10.53 12.27
C THR A 8 -12.48 9.32 13.05
N SER A 9 -13.78 9.02 12.94
CA SER A 9 -14.42 7.96 13.71
C SER A 9 -13.78 6.58 13.50
N GLN A 10 -13.41 6.25 12.25
CA GLN A 10 -12.81 4.96 11.88
C GLN A 10 -11.39 4.79 12.42
N VAL A 11 -10.60 5.87 12.46
CA VAL A 11 -9.22 5.86 12.96
C VAL A 11 -9.11 6.17 14.45
N ARG A 12 -10.23 6.40 15.14
CA ARG A 12 -10.22 6.75 16.57
C ARG A 12 -9.55 5.67 17.42
N ALA A 13 -9.74 4.40 17.05
CA ALA A 13 -9.06 3.28 17.70
C ALA A 13 -7.53 3.32 17.50
N LEU A 14 -7.05 3.71 16.31
CA LEU A 14 -5.62 3.90 16.03
C LEU A 14 -5.03 5.06 16.84
N LEU A 15 -5.78 6.17 16.94
CA LEU A 15 -5.34 7.37 17.64
C LEU A 15 -5.27 7.16 19.16
N LEU A 16 -6.13 6.30 19.71
CA LEU A 16 -6.22 5.99 21.13
C LEU A 16 -5.40 4.75 21.54
N SER A 17 -4.95 3.94 20.58
CA SER A 17 -4.16 2.75 20.89
C SER A 17 -2.75 3.13 21.35
N GLU A 18 -2.32 2.61 22.50
CA GLU A 18 -0.93 2.79 22.97
C GLU A 18 0.08 1.95 22.19
N ASN A 19 -0.40 0.89 21.52
CA ASN A 19 0.40 0.06 20.62
C ASN A 19 0.72 0.84 19.34
N ARG A 20 1.84 1.56 19.37
CA ARG A 20 2.40 2.21 18.18
C ARG A 20 2.72 1.16 17.12
N GLN A 21 2.45 1.49 15.86
CA GLN A 21 2.77 0.65 14.71
C GLN A 21 4.26 0.22 14.75
N THR A 22 4.50 -1.08 15.00
CA THR A 22 5.85 -1.69 15.02
C THR A 22 6.24 -2.30 13.68
N ASN A 23 5.26 -2.58 12.83
CA ASN A 23 5.40 -3.24 11.54
C ASN A 23 5.11 -2.28 10.38
N VAL A 24 5.50 -2.67 9.15
CA VAL A 24 5.20 -1.88 7.95
C VAL A 24 3.70 -1.85 7.61
N THR A 25 2.94 -2.85 8.05
CA THR A 25 1.48 -2.84 8.01
C THR A 25 0.92 -1.97 9.13
N THR A 26 -0.06 -1.12 8.82
CA THR A 26 -0.82 -0.38 9.83
C THR A 26 -1.65 -1.37 10.67
N PRO A 27 -2.09 -1.00 11.88
CA PRO A 27 -2.98 -1.86 12.66
C PRO A 27 -4.35 -2.11 11.99
N MET A 28 -4.71 -1.31 10.98
CA MET A 28 -5.89 -1.53 10.12
C MET A 28 -5.62 -2.45 8.93
N GLY A 29 -4.40 -2.99 8.81
CA GLY A 29 -4.05 -3.96 7.77
C GLY A 29 -3.59 -3.34 6.44
N ASN A 30 -3.46 -2.01 6.35
CA ASN A 30 -2.99 -1.36 5.13
C ASN A 30 -1.46 -1.27 5.09
N MET A 31 -0.90 -1.10 3.90
CA MET A 31 0.54 -0.88 3.68
C MET A 31 0.74 0.10 2.54
N MET A 32 1.77 0.95 2.66
CA MET A 32 2.22 1.81 1.56
C MET A 32 3.41 1.17 0.83
N LEU A 33 3.23 0.94 -0.48
CA LEU A 33 4.26 0.45 -1.40
C LEU A 33 4.60 1.56 -2.41
N GLU A 34 5.87 1.87 -2.57
CA GLU A 34 6.37 2.88 -3.51
C GLU A 34 7.44 2.28 -4.43
N ILE A 35 7.23 2.42 -5.75
CA ILE A 35 8.15 1.96 -6.78
C ILE A 35 8.59 3.19 -7.57
N GLN A 36 9.90 3.38 -7.73
CA GLN A 36 10.44 4.42 -8.60
C GLN A 36 10.41 3.94 -10.06
N GLY A 37 9.26 4.10 -10.69
CA GLY A 37 8.99 3.70 -12.08
C GLY A 37 7.50 3.40 -12.26
N ASP A 38 7.16 2.93 -13.45
CA ASP A 38 5.78 2.61 -13.81
C ASP A 38 5.50 1.11 -13.60
N LEU A 39 4.34 0.81 -13.02
CA LEU A 39 3.85 -0.55 -12.87
C LEU A 39 2.96 -0.90 -14.06
N GLU A 40 3.53 -1.66 -15.00
CA GLU A 40 2.80 -2.16 -16.17
C GLU A 40 1.85 -3.29 -15.75
N ILE A 41 0.54 -3.05 -15.87
CA ILE A 41 -0.51 -4.01 -15.54
C ILE A 41 -1.24 -4.41 -16.83
N PRO A 42 -1.46 -5.71 -17.09
CA PRO A 42 -2.22 -6.15 -18.25
C PRO A 42 -3.68 -5.65 -18.21
N GLU A 43 -4.17 -5.14 -19.35
CA GLU A 43 -5.52 -4.55 -19.47
C GLU A 43 -6.66 -5.58 -19.53
N THR A 44 -6.39 -6.82 -19.94
CA THR A 44 -7.44 -7.83 -20.19
C THR A 44 -7.25 -9.07 -19.34
N SER A 45 -8.31 -9.50 -18.65
CA SER A 45 -8.36 -10.68 -17.78
C SER A 45 -8.43 -12.03 -18.51
N HIS A 46 -8.59 -12.00 -19.84
CA HIS A 46 -8.92 -13.20 -20.60
C HIS A 46 -7.70 -14.12 -20.72
N ALA A 47 -7.77 -15.25 -19.98
CA ALA A 47 -6.89 -16.42 -20.04
C ALA A 47 -5.54 -16.35 -19.31
N ASP A 48 -5.40 -15.52 -18.27
CA ASP A 48 -4.20 -15.53 -17.42
C ASP A 48 -4.52 -15.94 -15.98
N ASP A 49 -3.87 -17.01 -15.50
CA ASP A 49 -4.04 -17.59 -14.16
C ASP A 49 -3.70 -16.62 -13.01
N ARG A 50 -3.14 -15.44 -13.33
CA ARG A 50 -2.87 -14.36 -12.36
C ARG A 50 -4.11 -13.56 -11.98
N PHE A 51 -5.20 -13.64 -12.74
CA PHE A 51 -6.44 -12.94 -12.45
C PHE A 51 -7.36 -13.77 -11.55
N SER A 52 -7.99 -13.13 -10.59
CA SER A 52 -9.05 -13.71 -9.77
C SER A 52 -10.13 -12.67 -9.49
N SER A 53 -11.33 -13.11 -9.14
CA SER A 53 -12.41 -12.21 -8.71
C SER A 53 -12.45 -12.15 -7.18
N HIS A 54 -12.48 -10.94 -6.64
CA HIS A 54 -12.65 -10.68 -5.21
C HIS A 54 -13.72 -9.60 -5.03
N GLU A 55 -14.78 -9.94 -4.28
CA GLU A 55 -15.92 -9.04 -4.03
C GLU A 55 -16.55 -8.45 -5.32
N GLY A 56 -16.55 -9.20 -6.41
CA GLY A 56 -17.09 -8.76 -7.70
C GLY A 56 -16.18 -7.81 -8.49
N VAL A 57 -14.94 -7.62 -8.04
CA VAL A 57 -13.89 -6.87 -8.75
C VAL A 57 -12.82 -7.84 -9.23
N ASP A 58 -12.39 -7.68 -10.48
CA ASP A 58 -11.27 -8.43 -11.04
C ASP A 58 -9.96 -7.87 -10.48
N ILE A 59 -9.18 -8.74 -9.82
CA ILE A 59 -7.88 -8.43 -9.25
C ILE A 59 -6.79 -9.22 -9.95
N VAL A 60 -5.58 -8.68 -10.00
CA VAL A 60 -4.42 -9.32 -10.64
C VAL A 60 -3.28 -9.48 -9.63
N LYS A 61 -2.78 -10.71 -9.50
CA LYS A 61 -1.57 -11.00 -8.74
C LYS A 61 -0.35 -10.59 -9.55
N PHE A 62 0.06 -9.33 -9.41
CA PHE A 62 1.22 -8.79 -10.15
C PHE A 62 2.57 -9.20 -9.56
N GLY A 63 2.64 -9.61 -8.29
CA GLY A 63 3.91 -9.88 -7.64
C GLY A 63 3.84 -10.52 -6.26
N LEU A 64 5.02 -10.69 -5.66
CA LEU A 64 5.23 -11.21 -4.30
C LEU A 64 6.17 -10.27 -3.55
N LEU A 65 5.72 -9.78 -2.39
CA LEU A 65 6.51 -8.91 -1.53
C LEU A 65 7.02 -9.71 -0.33
N HIS A 66 8.34 -9.73 -0.16
CA HIS A 66 9.01 -10.24 1.03
C HIS A 66 9.58 -9.08 1.82
N VAL A 67 9.23 -8.98 3.11
CA VAL A 67 9.73 -7.95 4.01
C VAL A 67 10.45 -8.61 5.18
N ASN A 68 11.68 -8.22 5.43
CA ASN A 68 12.44 -8.60 6.61
C ASN A 68 12.50 -7.38 7.55
N MET A 69 11.73 -7.42 8.63
CA MET A 69 11.61 -6.31 9.58
C MET A 69 12.87 -6.12 10.46
N GLU A 70 13.66 -7.17 10.68
CA GLU A 70 14.91 -7.09 11.45
C GLU A 70 15.96 -6.26 10.72
N THR A 71 16.12 -6.51 9.42
CA THR A 71 17.07 -5.81 8.55
C THR A 71 16.46 -4.59 7.85
N LYS A 72 15.15 -4.38 7.98
CA LYS A 72 14.35 -3.39 7.22
C LYS A 72 14.56 -3.49 5.70
N SER A 73 14.89 -4.68 5.20
CA SER A 73 15.04 -4.95 3.77
C SER A 73 13.75 -5.48 3.19
N ALA A 74 13.51 -5.18 1.92
CA ALA A 74 12.35 -5.70 1.20
C ALA A 74 12.77 -6.17 -0.19
N THR A 75 12.16 -7.26 -0.64
CA THR A 75 12.32 -7.80 -1.99
C THR A 75 10.95 -7.94 -2.63
N LEU A 76 10.75 -7.29 -3.77
CA LEU A 76 9.52 -7.39 -4.54
C LEU A 76 9.82 -8.15 -5.84
N PHE A 77 9.14 -9.26 -6.04
CA PHE A 77 9.15 -9.98 -7.31
C PHE A 77 7.95 -9.54 -8.13
N ILE A 78 8.18 -9.08 -9.36
CA ILE A 78 7.12 -8.66 -10.28
C ILE A 78 7.07 -9.65 -11.46
N GLY A 79 5.89 -10.23 -11.67
CA GLY A 79 5.65 -11.27 -12.67
C GLY A 79 6.59 -12.46 -12.51
N LYS A 80 7.24 -12.87 -13.61
CA LYS A 80 8.15 -14.03 -13.67
C LYS A 80 9.61 -13.66 -13.95
N LYS A 81 9.95 -12.37 -14.07
CA LYS A 81 11.26 -11.93 -14.61
C LYS A 81 11.96 -10.83 -13.83
N GLN A 82 11.26 -10.08 -12.98
CA GLN A 82 11.82 -8.91 -12.31
C GLN A 82 11.87 -9.11 -10.80
N ARG A 83 12.99 -8.69 -10.21
CA ARG A 83 13.23 -8.61 -8.77
C ARG A 83 13.70 -7.21 -8.42
N LEU A 84 13.00 -6.53 -7.53
CA LEU A 84 13.39 -5.23 -7.02
C LEU A 84 13.87 -5.39 -5.58
N LEU A 85 15.01 -4.78 -5.28
CA LEU A 85 15.55 -4.68 -3.93
C LEU A 85 15.22 -3.30 -3.38
N GLY A 86 14.59 -3.28 -2.21
CA GLY A 86 14.10 -2.09 -1.54
C GLY A 86 14.31 -2.16 -0.04
N SER A 87 13.74 -1.18 0.65
CA SER A 87 13.82 -1.10 2.10
C SER A 87 12.54 -0.55 2.70
N VAL A 88 12.35 -0.84 3.99
CA VAL A 88 11.29 -0.24 4.80
C VAL A 88 11.83 1.04 5.41
N VAL A 89 11.20 2.16 5.09
CA VAL A 89 11.61 3.48 5.60
C VAL A 89 10.49 4.08 6.43
N LYS A 90 10.87 4.76 7.52
CA LYS A 90 9.95 5.60 8.30
C LYS A 90 9.75 6.91 7.54
N LEU A 91 8.52 7.38 7.48
CA LEU A 91 8.19 8.69 6.91
C LEU A 91 8.52 9.78 7.93
N ASP A 92 9.21 10.83 7.49
CA ASP A 92 9.51 11.99 8.35
C ASP A 92 8.21 12.67 8.82
N THR A 93 7.24 12.78 7.90
CA THR A 93 5.87 13.23 8.18
C THR A 93 4.90 12.10 7.84
N PRO A 94 4.12 11.59 8.81
CA PRO A 94 3.09 10.58 8.55
C PRO A 94 2.07 11.06 7.52
N LEU A 95 1.55 10.15 6.71
CA LEU A 95 0.57 10.45 5.66
C LEU A 95 -0.80 9.91 6.02
N GLY A 96 -1.83 10.76 5.95
CA GLY A 96 -3.22 10.35 6.16
C GLY A 96 -3.89 9.88 4.87
N LEU A 97 -4.56 8.73 4.93
CA LEU A 97 -5.44 8.27 3.86
C LEU A 97 -6.83 8.88 4.05
N LEU A 98 -7.23 9.74 3.10
CA LEU A 98 -8.53 10.39 3.12
C LEU A 98 -9.41 9.85 1.99
N LYS A 99 -10.65 9.50 2.33
CA LYS A 99 -11.70 9.13 1.37
C LYS A 99 -12.64 10.30 1.19
N PHE A 100 -12.71 10.82 -0.03
CA PHE A 100 -13.63 11.88 -0.41
C PHE A 100 -14.88 11.26 -1.06
N ASN A 101 -16.05 11.48 -0.46
CA ASN A 101 -17.31 11.06 -1.05
C ASN A 101 -17.98 12.25 -1.73
N HIS A 102 -17.84 12.34 -3.05
CA HIS A 102 -18.40 13.44 -3.84
C HIS A 102 -19.93 13.47 -3.86
N LYS A 103 -20.62 12.35 -3.58
CA LYS A 103 -22.09 12.30 -3.57
C LYS A 103 -22.67 12.92 -2.30
N SER A 104 -22.08 12.64 -1.15
CA SER A 104 -22.50 13.18 0.15
C SER A 104 -21.75 14.46 0.54
N GLY A 105 -20.68 14.81 -0.18
CA GLY A 105 -19.79 15.92 0.18
C GLY A 105 -18.97 15.67 1.45
N THR A 106 -18.86 14.41 1.91
CA THR A 106 -18.18 14.07 3.16
C THR A 106 -16.73 13.62 2.94
N VAL A 107 -15.90 13.79 3.97
CA VAL A 107 -14.50 13.35 3.98
C VAL A 107 -14.25 12.49 5.22
N GLU A 108 -13.65 11.33 5.01
CA GLU A 108 -13.35 10.38 6.08
C GLU A 108 -11.86 10.04 6.09
N MET A 109 -11.25 10.08 7.28
CA MET A 109 -9.91 9.54 7.49
C MET A 109 -9.99 8.03 7.68
N GLN A 110 -9.29 7.30 6.82
CA GLN A 110 -9.30 5.84 6.73
C GLN A 110 -8.11 5.22 7.45
N ASP A 111 -6.92 5.82 7.35
CA ASP A 111 -5.70 5.29 7.97
C ASP A 111 -4.60 6.37 8.07
N ILE A 112 -3.53 6.07 8.79
CA ILE A 112 -2.33 6.89 8.93
C ILE A 112 -1.08 6.02 8.68
N PHE A 113 -0.35 6.32 7.62
CA PHE A 113 0.89 5.65 7.28
C PHE A 113 2.08 6.33 7.94
N SER A 114 2.81 5.59 8.79
CA SER A 114 4.09 6.05 9.37
C SER A 114 5.32 5.46 8.66
N TYR A 115 5.13 4.41 7.87
CA TYR A 115 6.18 3.68 7.17
C TYR A 115 5.75 3.42 5.73
N LYS A 116 6.73 3.29 4.84
CA LYS A 116 6.53 2.79 3.47
C LYS A 116 7.61 1.78 3.10
N VAL A 117 7.28 0.87 2.19
CA VAL A 117 8.26 0.05 1.48
C VAL A 117 8.62 0.76 0.20
N ILE A 118 9.90 1.05 -0.02
CA ILE A 118 10.35 1.81 -1.18
C ILE A 118 11.38 1.04 -2.01
N PHE A 119 11.18 1.04 -3.34
CA PHE A 119 12.04 0.42 -4.33
C PHE A 119 12.58 1.50 -5.29
N LYS A 120 13.81 1.98 -5.04
CA LYS A 120 14.47 3.03 -5.85
C LYS A 120 15.43 2.49 -6.91
N ASN A 121 15.87 1.25 -6.75
CA ASN A 121 16.90 0.65 -7.58
C ASN A 121 16.29 0.02 -8.84
N ARG A 122 17.10 -0.09 -9.89
CA ARG A 122 16.70 -0.77 -11.12
C ARG A 122 16.31 -2.22 -10.85
N PRO A 123 15.27 -2.76 -11.53
CA PRO A 123 14.94 -4.17 -11.43
C PRO A 123 16.11 -5.05 -11.85
N LEU A 124 16.33 -6.10 -11.09
CA LEU A 124 17.30 -7.16 -11.37
C LEU A 124 16.56 -8.38 -11.96
N PRO A 125 17.26 -9.24 -12.71
CA PRO A 125 16.75 -10.57 -13.03
C PRO A 125 16.48 -11.39 -11.75
N ILE A 126 15.61 -12.40 -11.89
CA ILE A 126 15.30 -13.34 -10.81
C ILE A 126 16.43 -14.39 -10.63
N MET A 127 17.38 -14.47 -11.57
CA MET A 127 18.60 -15.29 -11.50
C MET A 127 19.83 -14.42 -11.27
#